data_AF-A0A4P6G410-F1
#
_entry.id   AF-A0A4P6G410-F1
#
_cell.length_a   1.000
_cell.length_b   1.000
_cell.length_c   1.000
_cell.angle_alpha   90.00
_cell.angle_beta   90.00
_cell.angle_gamma   90.00
#
_symmetry.space_group_name_H-M   'P 1'
#
loop_
_entity.id
_entity.type
_entity.pdbx_description
1 polymer ?
#
loop_
_entity_poly.entity_id
_entity_poly.type
_entity_poly.pdbx_seq_one_letter_code
_entity_poly.pdbx_strand_id
1 'polypeptide(L)'
;MALCGAKKRGNGEPCKRHAIPGSSRCKLHGGKGSGAPKGSKNAAKPGSLYSQFLTAEENAILPSIELGSVDGELRLTRIRLMRALNQENERGETAELEARVEREGAGEYQAKTEEKFKVRDYAGLIDRLTGRIESLEAKRAYLLSQEQDRQLRDLELSDKQREHGKSGGGPITGIAVRVVGHGS
;
A
#
# COMPACT_ATOMS: atom_id res chain seq x y z
N MET A 1 38.89 31.82 1.68
CA MET A 1 37.94 30.87 1.04
C MET A 1 36.52 31.40 1.17
N ALA A 2 35.76 31.46 0.09
CA ALA A 2 34.36 31.94 0.13
C ALA A 2 33.46 31.00 0.94
N LEU A 3 32.40 31.54 1.55
CA LEU A 3 31.38 30.75 2.24
C LEU A 3 30.36 30.17 1.26
N CYS A 4 29.69 29.10 1.66
CA CYS A 4 28.65 28.44 0.87
C CYS A 4 27.39 29.31 0.76
N GLY A 5 26.94 29.60 -0.46
CA GLY A 5 25.75 30.44 -0.73
C GLY A 5 24.39 29.76 -0.48
N ALA A 6 24.31 28.67 0.28
CA ALA A 6 23.06 27.94 0.52
C ALA A 6 22.43 28.35 1.86
N LYS A 7 21.10 28.30 1.97
CA LYS A 7 20.37 28.54 3.22
C LYS A 7 19.88 27.22 3.83
N LYS A 8 19.84 27.14 5.16
CA LYS A 8 19.28 25.99 5.89
C LYS A 8 17.77 25.93 5.69
N ARG A 9 17.22 24.72 5.52
CA ARG A 9 15.79 24.51 5.26
C ARG A 9 14.88 24.87 6.45
N GLY A 10 15.34 24.66 7.69
CA GLY A 10 14.51 24.88 8.87
C GLY A 10 14.38 26.33 9.32
N ASN A 11 15.46 27.12 9.24
CA ASN A 11 15.52 28.48 9.81
C ASN A 11 16.03 29.55 8.84
N GLY A 12 16.28 29.21 7.57
CA GLY A 12 16.69 30.17 6.53
C GLY A 12 18.10 30.74 6.69
N GLU A 13 18.84 30.39 7.74
CA GLU A 13 20.19 30.91 7.97
C GLU A 13 21.16 30.49 6.87
N PRO A 14 22.13 31.37 6.50
CA PRO A 14 23.16 31.02 5.54
C PRO A 14 24.06 29.89 6.06
N CYS A 15 24.51 29.04 5.15
CA CYS A 15 25.41 27.95 5.44
C CYS A 15 26.78 28.51 5.86
N LYS A 16 27.18 28.20 7.09
CA LYS A 16 28.46 28.67 7.67
C LYS A 16 29.68 27.87 7.20
N ARG A 17 29.53 26.90 6.28
CA ARG A 17 30.64 26.10 5.75
C ARG A 17 31.31 26.80 4.57
N HIS A 18 32.62 26.60 4.42
CA HIS A 18 33.35 27.08 3.25
C HIS A 18 32.90 26.38 1.96
N ALA A 19 32.86 27.14 0.89
CA ALA A 19 32.68 26.65 -0.47
C ALA A 19 33.95 25.91 -0.93
N ILE A 20 33.76 24.91 -1.80
CA ILE A 20 34.88 24.18 -2.41
C ILE A 20 35.56 25.11 -3.43
N PRO A 21 36.90 25.07 -3.59
CA PRO A 21 37.57 25.83 -4.66
C PRO A 21 36.95 25.58 -6.04
N GLY A 22 36.52 26.67 -6.70
CA GLY A 22 35.83 26.62 -8.00
C GLY A 22 34.31 26.35 -7.95
N SER A 23 33.68 26.39 -6.77
CA SER A 23 32.22 26.31 -6.61
C SER A 23 31.73 27.38 -5.63
N SER A 24 30.47 27.79 -5.76
CA SER A 24 29.79 28.69 -4.81
C SER A 24 29.15 27.93 -3.63
N ARG A 25 29.25 26.58 -3.60
CA ARG A 25 28.61 25.72 -2.59
C ARG A 25 29.59 24.76 -1.91
N CYS A 26 29.28 24.36 -0.68
CA CYS A 26 30.06 23.37 0.07
C CYS A 26 29.72 21.94 -0.37
N LYS A 27 30.50 20.93 0.08
CA LYS A 27 30.26 19.51 -0.21
C LYS A 27 28.82 19.07 0.12
N LEU A 28 28.22 19.56 1.21
CA LEU A 28 26.87 19.18 1.64
C LEU A 28 25.76 19.84 0.83
N HIS A 29 26.03 20.97 0.19
CA HIS A 29 25.05 21.71 -0.61
C HIS A 29 25.36 21.62 -2.11
N GLY A 30 26.02 20.55 -2.56
CA GLY A 30 26.19 20.22 -3.98
C GLY A 30 27.44 20.78 -4.66
N GLY A 31 28.43 21.27 -3.89
CA GLY A 31 29.68 21.89 -4.37
C GLY A 31 30.19 21.47 -5.76
N LYS A 32 30.97 20.39 -5.86
CA LYS A 32 31.35 19.77 -7.15
C LYS A 32 30.52 18.50 -7.45
N GLY A 33 29.38 18.36 -6.79
CA GLY A 33 28.44 17.24 -6.97
C GLY A 33 27.27 17.70 -7.83
N SER A 34 27.44 17.60 -9.15
CA SER A 34 26.50 17.97 -10.20
C SER A 34 25.29 17.03 -10.24
N GLY A 35 24.42 17.10 -9.22
CA GLY A 35 23.18 16.34 -9.18
C GLY A 35 23.37 14.82 -9.22
N ALA A 36 22.25 14.10 -9.35
CA ALA A 36 22.26 12.67 -9.57
C ALA A 36 22.90 12.36 -10.94
N PRO A 37 23.69 11.28 -11.09
CA PRO A 37 24.31 10.93 -12.36
C PRO A 37 23.26 10.79 -13.46
N LYS A 38 23.63 11.16 -14.70
CA LYS A 38 22.78 11.02 -15.88
C LYS A 38 22.41 9.53 -16.03
N GLY A 39 21.13 9.18 -15.90
CA GLY A 39 20.66 7.78 -15.83
C GLY A 39 20.31 7.28 -14.41
N SER A 40 20.35 8.14 -13.40
CA SER A 40 19.87 7.85 -12.05
C SER A 40 18.40 7.42 -12.05
N LYS A 41 18.17 6.11 -11.89
CA LYS A 41 16.84 5.51 -11.69
C LYS A 41 16.24 5.84 -10.31
N ASN A 42 16.92 6.62 -9.47
CA ASN A 42 16.39 7.07 -8.18
C ASN A 42 15.23 8.09 -8.34
N ALA A 43 15.02 8.60 -9.56
CA ALA A 43 13.82 9.35 -9.95
C ALA A 43 12.73 8.46 -10.59
N ALA A 44 12.91 7.12 -10.58
CA ALA A 44 11.83 6.21 -10.89
C ALA A 44 10.70 6.52 -9.90
N LYS A 45 9.56 6.95 -10.45
CA LYS A 45 8.39 7.36 -9.70
C LYS A 45 8.07 6.26 -8.67
N PRO A 46 7.78 6.60 -7.40
CA PRO A 46 7.29 5.62 -6.44
C PRO A 46 5.97 5.07 -6.99
N GLY A 47 6.02 3.87 -7.55
CA GLY A 47 4.95 3.36 -8.40
C GLY A 47 5.29 2.00 -9.00
N SER A 48 5.58 1.05 -8.12
CA SER A 48 5.60 -0.40 -8.37
C SER A 48 6.71 -0.95 -9.27
N LEU A 49 7.45 -1.94 -8.74
CA LEU A 49 8.32 -2.88 -9.46
C LEU A 49 7.65 -3.45 -10.74
N TYR A 50 6.32 -3.45 -10.78
CA TYR A 50 5.50 -4.08 -11.82
C TYR A 50 4.93 -3.09 -12.85
N SER A 51 5.16 -1.77 -12.70
CA SER A 51 4.66 -0.77 -13.67
C SER A 51 5.14 -1.00 -15.11
N GLN A 52 6.29 -1.67 -15.27
CA GLN A 52 6.84 -2.09 -16.57
C GLN A 52 5.99 -3.12 -17.31
N PHE A 53 5.08 -3.81 -16.62
CA PHE A 53 4.19 -4.81 -17.22
C PHE A 53 2.79 -4.26 -17.50
N LEU A 54 2.48 -3.04 -17.06
CA LEU A 54 1.18 -2.41 -17.26
C LEU A 54 1.12 -1.71 -18.62
N THR A 55 0.00 -1.83 -19.31
CA THR A 55 -0.30 -1.05 -20.52
C THR A 55 -0.47 0.43 -20.17
N ALA A 56 -0.51 1.30 -21.19
CA ALA A 56 -0.73 2.73 -20.99
C ALA A 56 -2.12 3.02 -20.38
N GLU A 57 -3.14 2.25 -20.78
CA GLU A 57 -4.51 2.35 -20.28
C GLU A 57 -4.60 1.92 -18.81
N GLU A 58 -3.96 0.79 -18.46
CA GLU A 58 -3.90 0.29 -17.09
C GLU A 58 -3.16 1.26 -16.15
N ASN A 59 -2.05 1.86 -16.63
CA ASN A 59 -1.33 2.88 -15.88
C ASN A 59 -2.17 4.15 -15.65
N ALA A 60 -3.06 4.51 -16.59
CA ALA A 60 -3.93 5.68 -16.45
C ALA A 60 -5.02 5.47 -15.40
N ILE A 61 -5.56 4.25 -15.29
CA ILE A 61 -6.61 3.93 -14.30
C ILE A 61 -6.04 3.61 -12.91
N LEU A 62 -4.80 3.13 -12.81
CA LEU A 62 -4.20 2.70 -11.54
C LEU A 62 -4.36 3.69 -10.37
N PRO A 63 -4.18 5.02 -10.54
CA PRO A 63 -4.36 5.98 -9.45
C PRO A 63 -5.82 6.16 -9.01
N SER A 64 -6.77 5.84 -9.88
CA SER A 64 -8.21 5.93 -9.62
C SER A 64 -8.79 4.69 -8.95
N ILE A 65 -8.01 3.60 -8.87
CA ILE A 65 -8.44 2.37 -8.21
C ILE A 65 -8.37 2.59 -6.70
N GLU A 66 -9.53 2.80 -6.09
CA GLU A 66 -9.66 2.84 -4.63
C GLU A 66 -9.51 1.43 -4.05
N LEU A 67 -8.67 1.31 -3.03
CA LEU A 67 -8.56 0.07 -2.26
C LEU A 67 -9.76 -0.04 -1.31
N GLY A 68 -10.61 -1.04 -1.55
CA GLY A 68 -11.73 -1.35 -0.67
C GLY A 68 -11.29 -1.86 0.70
N SER A 69 -12.17 -1.73 1.70
CA SER A 69 -11.98 -2.37 3.00
C SER A 69 -12.47 -3.82 2.96
N VAL A 70 -11.90 -4.67 3.83
CA VAL A 70 -12.35 -6.07 3.97
C VAL A 70 -13.85 -6.14 4.29
N ASP A 71 -14.36 -5.23 5.12
CA ASP A 71 -15.78 -5.14 5.45
C ASP A 71 -16.65 -4.75 4.23
N GLY A 72 -16.15 -3.87 3.37
CA GLY A 72 -16.83 -3.50 2.11
C GLY A 72 -16.94 -4.69 1.17
N GLU A 73 -15.83 -5.40 0.96
CA GLU A 73 -15.79 -6.61 0.13
C GLU A 73 -16.70 -7.71 0.69
N LEU A 74 -16.75 -7.87 2.01
CA LEU A 74 -17.60 -8.85 2.67
C LEU A 74 -19.09 -8.55 2.45
N ARG A 75 -19.50 -7.29 2.62
CA ARG A 75 -20.88 -6.84 2.36
C ARG A 75 -21.28 -7.07 0.91
N LEU A 76 -20.42 -6.69 -0.03
CA LEU A 76 -20.66 -6.89 -1.45
C LEU A 76 -20.78 -8.38 -1.79
N THR A 77 -19.88 -9.21 -1.26
CA THR A 77 -19.89 -10.65 -1.50
C THR A 77 -21.16 -11.30 -0.95
N ARG A 78 -21.61 -10.90 0.25
CA ARG A 78 -22.90 -11.34 0.81
C ARG A 78 -24.09 -10.93 -0.05
N ILE A 79 -24.10 -9.71 -0.59
CA ILE A 79 -25.14 -9.26 -1.55
C ILE A 79 -25.14 -10.14 -2.80
N ARG A 80 -23.96 -10.46 -3.34
CA ARG A 80 -23.84 -11.35 -4.50
C ARG A 80 -24.34 -12.76 -4.19
N LEU A 81 -24.04 -13.29 -3.01
CA LEU A 81 -24.56 -14.58 -2.56
C LEU A 81 -26.09 -14.57 -2.46
N MET A 82 -26.69 -13.55 -1.84
CA MET A 82 -28.14 -13.42 -1.78
C MET A 82 -28.78 -13.39 -3.18
N ARG A 83 -28.16 -12.68 -4.14
CA ARG A 83 -28.63 -12.64 -5.53
C ARG A 83 -28.49 -14.00 -6.23
N ALA A 84 -27.42 -14.74 -5.98
CA ALA A 84 -27.21 -16.06 -6.55
C ALA A 84 -28.25 -17.06 -6.02
N LEU A 85 -28.48 -17.08 -4.71
CA LEU A 85 -29.52 -17.90 -4.07
C LEU A 85 -30.92 -17.55 -4.56
N ASN A 86 -31.23 -16.25 -4.72
CA ASN A 86 -32.53 -15.84 -5.25
C ASN A 86 -32.73 -16.32 -6.70
N GLN A 87 -31.70 -16.21 -7.55
CA GLN A 87 -31.78 -16.71 -8.92
C GLN A 87 -31.87 -18.23 -9.00
N GLU A 88 -31.17 -18.95 -8.13
CA GLU A 88 -31.29 -20.40 -8.01
C GLU A 88 -32.73 -20.81 -7.65
N ASN A 89 -33.35 -20.11 -6.69
CA ASN A 89 -34.74 -20.36 -6.32
C ASN A 89 -35.74 -20.02 -7.45
N GLU A 90 -35.51 -18.93 -8.18
CA GLU A 90 -36.37 -18.49 -9.28
C GLU A 90 -36.26 -19.38 -10.51
N ARG A 91 -35.05 -19.85 -10.84
CA ARG A 91 -34.78 -20.55 -12.11
C ARG A 91 -34.68 -22.06 -11.95
N GLY A 92 -34.27 -22.57 -10.79
CA GLY A 92 -34.08 -24.00 -10.55
C GLY A 92 -33.28 -24.67 -11.67
N GLU A 93 -33.88 -25.68 -12.30
CA GLU A 93 -33.30 -26.46 -13.42
C GLU A 93 -33.57 -25.86 -14.81
N THR A 94 -34.05 -24.61 -14.90
CA THR A 94 -34.36 -23.98 -16.18
C THR A 94 -33.07 -23.75 -16.98
N ALA A 95 -32.99 -24.36 -18.17
CA ALA A 95 -31.83 -24.22 -19.05
C ALA A 95 -31.83 -22.86 -19.77
N GLU A 96 -30.67 -22.22 -19.85
CA GLU A 96 -30.43 -20.96 -20.56
C GLU A 96 -29.64 -21.22 -21.84
N LEU A 97 -29.82 -20.38 -22.86
CA LEU A 97 -29.02 -20.45 -24.08
C LEU A 97 -27.55 -20.15 -23.73
N GLU A 98 -26.69 -21.16 -23.82
CA GLU A 98 -25.26 -21.06 -23.57
C GLU A 98 -24.51 -20.58 -24.81
N ALA A 99 -24.90 -21.08 -25.98
CA ALA A 99 -24.28 -20.70 -27.25
C ALA A 99 -25.24 -20.86 -28.42
N ARG A 100 -25.21 -19.90 -29.34
CA ARG A 100 -25.80 -20.02 -30.67
C ARG A 100 -24.67 -20.04 -31.69
N VAL A 101 -24.61 -21.11 -32.47
CA VAL A 101 -23.61 -21.29 -33.52
C VAL A 101 -24.32 -21.21 -34.86
N GLU A 102 -24.05 -20.14 -35.59
CA GLU A 102 -24.47 -20.00 -36.98
C GLU A 102 -23.37 -20.57 -37.87
N ARG A 103 -23.75 -21.46 -38.79
CA ARG A 103 -22.83 -22.07 -39.74
C ARG A 103 -23.26 -21.69 -41.15
N GLU A 104 -22.40 -20.98 -41.86
CA GLU A 104 -22.57 -20.71 -43.28
C GLU A 104 -21.71 -21.70 -44.09
N GLY A 105 -22.35 -22.49 -44.94
CA GLY A 105 -21.68 -23.43 -45.83
C GLY A 105 -22.41 -23.53 -47.16
N ALA A 106 -21.65 -23.59 -48.26
CA ALA A 106 -22.18 -23.77 -49.61
C ALA A 106 -22.50 -25.25 -49.85
N GLY A 107 -23.75 -25.66 -49.61
CA GLY A 107 -24.22 -27.02 -49.90
C GLY A 107 -25.68 -27.23 -49.52
N GLU A 108 -26.38 -28.06 -50.29
CA GLU A 108 -27.84 -28.29 -50.21
C GLU A 108 -28.29 -28.97 -48.89
N TYR A 109 -27.35 -29.54 -48.13
CA TYR A 109 -27.58 -30.31 -46.89
C TYR A 109 -26.79 -29.78 -45.67
N GLN A 110 -26.71 -28.47 -45.47
CA GLN A 110 -26.06 -27.89 -44.28
C GLN A 110 -27.06 -27.44 -43.21
N ALA A 111 -26.84 -27.86 -41.95
CA ALA A 111 -27.58 -27.40 -40.79
C ALA A 111 -27.22 -25.92 -40.51
N LYS A 112 -28.20 -25.03 -40.66
CA LYS A 112 -27.99 -23.57 -40.70
C LYS A 112 -27.75 -22.94 -39.32
N THR A 113 -28.24 -23.55 -38.23
CA THR A 113 -28.13 -23.00 -36.88
C THR A 113 -28.16 -24.11 -35.84
N GLU A 114 -27.25 -24.07 -34.86
CA GLU A 114 -27.23 -24.96 -33.70
C GLU A 114 -27.32 -24.10 -32.43
N GLU A 115 -28.33 -24.35 -31.59
CA GLU A 115 -28.50 -23.70 -30.29
C GLU A 115 -28.20 -24.70 -29.18
N LYS A 116 -27.27 -24.33 -28.28
CA LYS A 116 -26.90 -25.11 -27.11
C LYS A 116 -27.44 -24.45 -25.86
N PHE A 117 -28.22 -25.20 -25.09
CA PHE A 117 -28.77 -24.76 -23.82
C PHE A 117 -28.07 -25.47 -22.67
N LYS A 118 -27.83 -24.75 -21.58
CA LYS A 118 -27.23 -25.28 -20.36
C LYS A 118 -27.87 -24.64 -19.14
N VAL A 119 -28.09 -25.45 -18.11
CA VAL A 119 -28.47 -24.95 -16.79
C VAL A 119 -27.28 -24.20 -16.19
N ARG A 120 -27.53 -22.99 -15.71
CA ARG A 120 -26.50 -22.19 -15.08
C ARG A 120 -26.03 -22.86 -13.77
N ASP A 121 -24.72 -22.96 -13.60
CA ASP A 121 -24.11 -23.56 -12.41
C ASP A 121 -24.17 -22.61 -11.20
N TYR A 122 -25.36 -22.51 -10.59
CA TYR A 122 -25.58 -21.73 -9.38
C TYR A 122 -24.86 -22.32 -8.17
N ALA A 123 -24.87 -23.65 -8.03
CA ALA A 123 -24.15 -24.34 -6.96
C ALA A 123 -22.66 -23.97 -6.93
N GLY A 124 -21.96 -24.08 -8.07
CA GLY A 124 -20.56 -23.71 -8.18
C GLY A 124 -20.30 -22.20 -8.02
N LEU A 125 -21.28 -21.33 -8.32
CA LEU A 125 -21.19 -19.90 -7.99
C LEU A 125 -21.35 -19.65 -6.49
N ILE A 126 -22.31 -20.31 -5.85
CA ILE A 126 -22.60 -20.20 -4.42
C ILE A 126 -21.40 -20.68 -3.60
N ASP A 127 -20.84 -21.84 -3.92
CA ASP A 127 -19.66 -22.40 -3.23
C ASP A 127 -18.44 -21.48 -3.29
N ARG A 128 -18.21 -20.84 -4.44
CA ARG A 128 -17.13 -19.85 -4.57
C ARG A 128 -17.39 -18.60 -3.74
N LEU A 129 -18.64 -18.14 -3.67
CA LEU A 129 -19.00 -16.96 -2.88
C LEU A 129 -18.93 -17.24 -1.38
N THR A 130 -19.36 -18.41 -0.92
CA THR A 130 -19.25 -18.82 0.49
C THR A 130 -17.79 -18.99 0.90
N GLY A 131 -16.96 -19.66 0.10
CA GLY A 131 -15.52 -19.75 0.36
C GLY A 131 -14.81 -18.39 0.34
N ARG A 132 -15.26 -17.45 -0.50
CA ARG A 132 -14.76 -16.07 -0.47
C ARG A 132 -15.17 -15.33 0.80
N ILE A 133 -16.40 -15.52 1.28
CA ILE A 133 -16.87 -14.96 2.56
C ILE A 133 -16.01 -15.48 3.71
N GLU A 134 -15.79 -16.78 3.80
CA GLU A 134 -14.93 -17.40 4.82
C GLU A 134 -13.52 -16.76 4.81
N SER A 135 -12.90 -16.66 3.63
CA SER A 135 -11.58 -16.05 3.48
C SER A 135 -11.54 -14.59 3.94
N LEU A 136 -12.58 -13.81 3.62
CA LEU A 136 -12.69 -12.41 4.03
C LEU A 136 -12.94 -12.26 5.52
N GLU A 137 -13.76 -13.12 6.13
CA GLU A 137 -14.00 -13.15 7.58
C GLU A 137 -12.75 -13.52 8.36
N ALA A 138 -12.02 -14.54 7.92
CA ALA A 138 -10.72 -14.90 8.49
C ALA A 138 -9.75 -13.72 8.42
N LYS A 139 -9.68 -13.03 7.27
CA LYS A 139 -8.82 -11.85 7.11
C LYS A 139 -9.24 -10.71 8.02
N ARG A 140 -10.55 -10.48 8.18
CA ARG A 140 -11.11 -9.47 9.07
C ARG A 140 -10.71 -9.73 10.52
N ALA A 141 -10.87 -10.97 10.99
CA ALA A 141 -10.51 -11.37 12.34
C ALA A 141 -8.99 -11.18 12.60
N TYR A 142 -8.16 -11.57 11.64
CA TYR A 142 -6.72 -11.37 11.71
C TYR A 142 -6.33 -9.88 11.81
N LEU A 143 -6.94 -9.01 11.00
CA LEU A 143 -6.64 -7.57 11.07
C LEU A 143 -7.09 -6.95 12.38
N LEU A 144 -8.23 -7.40 12.92
CA LEU A 144 -8.72 -6.95 14.22
C LEU A 144 -7.75 -7.35 15.35
N SER A 145 -7.25 -8.59 15.35
CA SER A 145 -6.32 -9.05 16.38
C SER A 145 -4.98 -8.31 16.29
N GLN A 146 -4.46 -8.07 15.07
CA GLN A 146 -3.26 -7.27 14.88
C GLN A 146 -3.42 -5.83 15.38
N GLU A 147 -4.59 -5.23 15.20
CA GLU A 147 -4.89 -3.89 15.71
C GLU A 147 -4.90 -3.87 17.25
N GLN A 148 -5.51 -4.86 17.89
CA GLN A 148 -5.51 -5.01 19.34
C GLN A 148 -4.10 -5.19 19.90
N ASP A 149 -3.28 -6.04 19.27
CA ASP A 149 -1.89 -6.26 19.66
C ASP A 149 -1.06 -4.97 19.56
N ARG A 150 -1.28 -4.17 18.52
CA ARG A 150 -0.62 -2.86 18.37
C ARG A 150 -1.02 -1.92 19.49
N GLN A 151 -2.31 -1.83 19.80
CA GLN A 151 -2.82 -0.99 20.87
C GLN A 151 -2.24 -1.37 22.24
N LEU A 152 -2.13 -2.66 22.53
CA LEU A 152 -1.50 -3.15 23.76
C LEU A 152 -0.03 -2.70 23.85
N ARG A 153 0.73 -2.87 22.77
CA ARG A 153 2.15 -2.43 22.71
C ARG A 153 2.30 -0.93 22.90
N ASP A 154 1.41 -0.14 22.31
CA ASP A 154 1.43 1.32 22.44
C ASP A 154 1.16 1.74 23.90
N LEU A 155 0.24 1.07 24.59
CA LEU A 155 -0.02 1.28 26.02
C LEU A 155 1.21 0.91 26.87
N GLU A 156 1.81 -0.27 26.65
CA GLU A 156 3.02 -0.70 27.37
C GLU A 156 4.19 0.29 27.18
N LEU A 157 4.37 0.80 25.96
CA LEU A 157 5.38 1.82 25.68
C LEU A 157 5.08 3.13 26.42
N SER A 158 3.81 3.53 26.46
CA SER A 158 3.39 4.75 27.17
C SER A 158 3.64 4.66 28.67
N ASP A 159 3.43 3.50 29.28
CA ASP A 159 3.67 3.28 30.70
C ASP A 159 5.17 3.26 31.01
N LYS A 160 5.99 2.60 30.20
CA LYS A 160 7.46 2.65 30.32
C LYS A 160 8.00 4.08 30.20
N GLN A 161 7.44 4.89 29.30
CA GLN A 161 7.81 6.31 29.16
C GLN A 161 7.47 7.12 30.40
N ARG A 162 6.32 6.87 31.03
CA ARG A 162 5.92 7.51 32.30
C ARG A 162 6.84 7.11 33.46
N GLU A 163 7.26 5.86 33.54
CA GLU A 163 8.20 5.37 34.56
C GLU A 163 9.60 5.96 34.38
N HIS A 164 10.12 6.03 33.15
CA HIS A 164 11.38 6.71 32.87
C HIS A 164 11.31 8.23 33.11
N GLY A 165 10.17 8.88 32.80
CA GLY A 165 9.95 10.29 33.09
C GLY A 165 9.91 10.62 34.60
N LYS A 166 9.49 9.66 35.44
CA LYS A 166 9.53 9.81 36.91
C LYS A 166 10.93 9.64 37.52
N SER A 167 11.85 8.96 36.82
CA SER A 167 13.21 8.69 37.33
C SER A 167 14.29 9.66 36.84
N GLY A 168 14.00 10.50 35.83
CA GLY A 168 14.97 11.40 35.21
C GLY A 168 14.64 12.90 35.35
N GLY A 169 14.73 13.49 36.55
CA GLY A 169 14.46 14.93 36.66
C GLY A 169 14.60 15.59 38.04
N GLY A 170 15.66 15.31 38.80
CA GLY A 170 16.16 16.27 39.79
C GLY A 170 17.31 17.07 39.15
N PRO A 171 17.33 18.42 39.16
CA PRO A 171 18.48 19.16 38.67
C PRO A 171 19.72 18.74 39.47
N ILE A 172 20.80 18.35 38.77
CA ILE A 172 22.09 18.02 39.38
C ILE A 172 22.72 19.34 39.84
N THR A 173 22.29 19.86 40.98
CA THR A 173 22.89 21.04 41.61
C THR A 173 24.13 20.63 42.38
N GLY A 174 25.30 20.83 41.77
CA GLY A 174 26.58 20.82 42.47
C GLY A 174 27.49 19.65 42.12
N ILE A 175 28.33 19.83 41.09
CA ILE A 175 29.57 19.06 40.97
C ILE A 175 30.59 19.75 41.89
N ALA A 176 30.82 19.19 43.08
CA ALA A 176 31.88 19.67 43.97
C ALA A 176 33.23 19.15 43.47
N VAL A 177 33.92 19.96 42.66
CA VAL A 177 35.31 19.68 42.25
C VAL A 177 36.24 20.09 43.39
N ARG A 178 36.80 19.11 44.11
CA ARG A 178 37.87 19.35 45.09
C ARG A 178 39.21 19.37 44.36
N VAL A 179 39.83 20.55 44.24
CA VAL A 179 41.21 20.69 43.76
C VAL A 179 42.14 20.38 44.93
N VAL A 180 42.86 19.26 44.85
CA VAL A 180 43.88 18.89 45.83
C VAL A 180 45.19 19.56 45.43
N GLY A 181 45.47 20.73 46.01
CA GLY A 181 46.76 21.39 45.87
C GLY A 181 47.85 20.59 46.58
N HIS A 182 48.84 20.11 45.82
CA HIS A 182 50.08 19.60 46.39
C HIS A 182 51.01 20.79 46.62
N GLY A 183 51.37 21.01 47.88
CA GLY A 183 52.23 22.12 48.29
C GLY A 183 53.68 21.94 47.84
N SER A 184 54.31 23.06 47.54
CA SER A 184 55.75 23.34 47.68
C SER A 184 55.91 24.86 47.72
#